data_AF-A0AA85K104-F1
#
_entry.id   AF-A0AA85K104-F1
#
_cell.length_a   1.000
_cell.length_b   1.000
_cell.length_c   1.000
_cell.angle_alpha   90.00
_cell.angle_beta   90.00
_cell.angle_gamma   90.00
#
_symmetry.space_group_name_H-M   'P 1'
#
loop_
_entity.id
_entity.type
_entity.pdbx_description
1 polymer ?
#
loop_
_entity_poly.entity_id
_entity_poly.type
_entity_poly.pdbx_seq_one_letter_code
_entity_poly.pdbx_strand_id
1 'polypeptide(L)'
;MEPISQQRLDELKAKLSLLEGDRKAFFESALNALAENKKRVSDLRLENTKLRNVLRERLSADQHIINHVLHNRQADRVCMANKTGTVAIELMDYRTCDAMKKFNALKHVTVQKEKKIEELKSQYQNLTQLIEDGNATFAGTNKEGKMLRDLENRLDKAQLKHHEAEHIRKTYEQIRERLQDEHLTYEHSLDSLEKQIKATQQEVSELQQMYNDAILARDAAQRELKFQEEHITSERRRREVELANMKRIAEGKRVNVDKSEIQPGRESLSTEDVQSGSVRGTGTGVGDKTAGLAGIGITEDQQMKIASYEESFKSIKEVTGLSDLDQIVKRFESQGETLRHLNELKDKAEQQCQELRKRRDELQQEFEELKYSGETELKSVNNMLEQYRNEAQAEAERRERCRQNAEDANRLLIECKAGVDHIYDKLSFLNVNTIKSVNEHEDTDSSDIPEMLKVCNEKLDELMDSLSEVNIEEQLNLMEQEEFFSKLEDRLPQNNMRIKFPLVKGESVDDDDGAADDNDILTRAALKKQAQQIVEMRNKKRQPKKKKRKAR
;
A
#
# COMPACT_ATOMS: atom_id res chain seq x y z
N MET A 1 -106.86 -141.29 32.57
CA MET A 1 -107.33 -140.43 33.68
C MET A 1 -106.55 -140.80 34.93
N GLU A 2 -105.36 -140.21 35.10
CA GLU A 2 -104.93 -139.87 36.46
C GLU A 2 -105.41 -138.43 36.69
N PRO A 3 -106.09 -138.15 37.81
CA PRO A 3 -106.78 -136.89 38.01
C PRO A 3 -105.73 -135.79 38.06
N ILE A 4 -105.88 -134.78 37.20
CA ILE A 4 -105.25 -133.48 37.42
C ILE A 4 -105.76 -133.03 38.80
N SER A 5 -104.91 -133.15 39.80
CA SER A 5 -105.20 -132.71 41.16
C SER A 5 -105.60 -131.25 41.09
N GLN A 6 -106.74 -130.91 41.69
CA GLN A 6 -107.28 -129.53 41.73
C GLN A 6 -106.21 -128.49 42.08
N GLN A 7 -105.24 -128.87 42.91
CA GLN A 7 -104.05 -128.07 43.25
C GLN A 7 -103.22 -127.59 42.05
N ARG A 8 -102.91 -128.44 41.05
CA ARG A 8 -102.14 -127.99 39.86
C ARG A 8 -102.93 -127.05 38.96
N LEU A 9 -104.25 -127.24 38.91
CA LEU A 9 -105.14 -126.40 38.12
C LEU A 9 -105.32 -125.02 38.79
N ASP A 10 -105.37 -124.99 40.12
CA ASP A 10 -105.39 -123.76 40.92
C ASP A 10 -104.04 -123.03 40.91
N GLU A 11 -102.91 -123.75 40.90
CA GLU A 11 -101.57 -123.16 40.69
C GLU A 11 -101.42 -122.52 39.30
N LEU A 12 -101.90 -123.19 38.24
CA LEU A 12 -101.88 -122.63 36.88
C LEU A 12 -102.81 -121.42 36.75
N LYS A 13 -103.99 -121.43 37.39
CA LYS A 13 -104.89 -120.27 37.48
C LYS A 13 -104.26 -119.12 38.25
N ALA A 14 -103.58 -119.39 39.37
CA ALA A 14 -102.86 -118.37 40.14
C ALA A 14 -101.71 -117.75 39.33
N LYS A 15 -100.97 -118.58 38.57
CA LYS A 15 -99.88 -118.10 37.70
C LYS A 15 -100.39 -117.28 36.51
N LEU A 16 -101.53 -117.65 35.92
CA LEU A 16 -102.21 -116.86 34.90
C LEU A 16 -102.71 -115.52 35.46
N SER A 17 -103.34 -115.53 36.63
CA SER A 17 -103.78 -114.30 37.32
C SER A 17 -102.62 -113.36 37.65
N LEU A 18 -101.46 -113.90 38.08
CA LEU A 18 -100.26 -113.12 38.33
C LEU A 18 -99.68 -112.53 37.03
N LEU A 19 -99.60 -113.33 35.94
CA LEU A 19 -99.14 -112.84 34.64
C LEU A 19 -100.09 -111.78 34.05
N GLU A 20 -101.40 -111.93 34.23
CA GLU A 20 -102.39 -110.93 33.84
C GLU A 20 -102.28 -109.67 34.69
N GLY A 21 -102.01 -109.82 36.00
CA GLY A 21 -101.72 -108.73 36.93
C GLY A 21 -100.45 -107.96 36.56
N ASP A 22 -99.35 -108.67 36.28
CA ASP A 22 -98.07 -108.08 35.85
C ASP A 22 -98.25 -107.41 34.49
N ARG A 23 -98.88 -108.07 33.52
CA ARG A 23 -99.17 -107.46 32.21
C ARG A 23 -99.99 -106.19 32.38
N LYS A 24 -101.02 -106.20 33.24
CA LYS A 24 -101.81 -105.01 33.55
C LYS A 24 -100.98 -103.93 34.23
N ALA A 25 -100.14 -104.26 35.21
CA ALA A 25 -99.25 -103.31 35.90
C ALA A 25 -98.19 -102.72 34.95
N PHE A 26 -97.62 -103.50 34.03
CA PHE A 26 -96.70 -103.01 33.00
C PHE A 26 -97.41 -102.09 32.01
N PHE A 27 -98.62 -102.44 31.56
CA PHE A 27 -99.41 -101.56 30.70
C PHE A 27 -99.81 -100.27 31.42
N GLU A 28 -100.23 -100.34 32.68
CA GLU A 28 -100.55 -99.17 33.49
C GLU A 28 -99.31 -98.30 33.77
N SER A 29 -98.15 -98.91 34.05
CA SER A 29 -96.87 -98.20 34.22
C SER A 29 -96.41 -97.53 32.93
N ALA A 30 -96.51 -98.22 31.79
CA ALA A 30 -96.18 -97.65 30.47
C ALA A 30 -97.15 -96.52 30.08
N LEU A 31 -98.45 -96.66 30.37
CA LEU A 31 -99.43 -95.60 30.15
C LEU A 31 -99.20 -94.40 31.08
N ASN A 32 -98.85 -94.65 32.35
CA ASN A 32 -98.49 -93.59 33.30
C ASN A 32 -97.20 -92.88 32.88
N ALA A 33 -96.15 -93.61 32.48
CA ALA A 33 -94.92 -93.03 31.95
C ALA A 33 -95.17 -92.25 30.65
N LEU A 34 -96.06 -92.73 29.77
CA LEU A 34 -96.47 -91.98 28.58
C LEU A 34 -97.23 -90.70 28.95
N ALA A 35 -98.11 -90.74 29.94
CA ALA A 35 -98.84 -89.58 30.43
C ALA A 35 -97.91 -88.55 31.08
N GLU A 36 -96.96 -88.99 31.91
CA GLU A 36 -95.92 -88.14 32.51
C GLU A 36 -95.00 -87.53 31.46
N ASN A 37 -94.56 -88.31 30.46
CA ASN A 37 -93.77 -87.79 29.35
C ASN A 37 -94.54 -86.77 28.52
N LYS A 38 -95.83 -87.02 28.23
CA LYS A 38 -96.70 -86.04 27.56
C LYS A 38 -96.84 -84.76 28.38
N LYS A 39 -97.00 -84.87 29.69
CA LYS A 39 -97.04 -83.72 30.60
C LYS A 39 -95.72 -82.94 30.58
N ARG A 40 -94.58 -83.63 30.69
CA ARG A 40 -93.25 -83.01 30.62
C ARG A 40 -92.97 -82.31 29.29
N VAL A 41 -93.39 -82.88 28.16
CA VAL A 41 -93.30 -82.23 26.85
C VAL A 41 -94.18 -80.99 26.77
N SER A 42 -95.38 -81.02 27.36
CA SER A 42 -96.25 -79.85 27.46
C SER A 42 -95.61 -78.76 28.31
N ASP A 43 -95.04 -79.12 29.46
CA ASP A 43 -94.38 -78.17 30.37
C ASP A 43 -93.15 -77.53 29.70
N LEU A 44 -92.30 -78.32 29.02
CA LEU A 44 -91.15 -77.80 28.27
C LEU A 44 -91.57 -76.91 27.10
N ARG A 45 -92.67 -77.21 26.41
CA ARG A 45 -93.21 -76.33 25.36
C ARG A 45 -93.70 -75.02 25.95
N LEU A 46 -94.38 -75.06 27.09
CA LEU A 46 -94.85 -73.87 27.80
C LEU A 46 -93.68 -73.03 28.34
N GLU A 47 -92.61 -73.66 28.80
CA GLU A 47 -91.39 -72.97 29.19
C GLU A 47 -90.68 -72.34 27.98
N ASN A 48 -90.61 -73.05 26.84
CA ASN A 48 -90.02 -72.50 25.62
C ASN A 48 -90.83 -71.32 25.08
N THR A 49 -92.17 -71.39 25.11
CA THR A 49 -93.03 -70.25 24.72
C THR A 49 -92.86 -69.08 25.69
N LYS A 50 -92.77 -69.33 27.01
CA LYS A 50 -92.45 -68.30 28.01
C LYS A 50 -91.10 -67.64 27.74
N LEU A 51 -90.03 -68.41 27.54
CA LEU A 51 -88.68 -67.89 27.26
C LEU A 51 -88.65 -67.07 25.96
N ARG A 52 -89.34 -67.52 24.91
CA ARG A 52 -89.48 -66.75 23.66
C ARG A 52 -90.25 -65.44 23.86
N ASN A 53 -91.28 -65.44 24.69
CA ASN A 53 -92.03 -64.23 25.03
C ASN A 53 -91.16 -63.25 25.84
N VAL A 54 -90.44 -63.73 26.84
CA VAL A 54 -89.51 -62.90 27.63
C VAL A 54 -88.41 -62.31 26.74
N LEU A 55 -87.85 -63.09 25.81
CA LEU A 55 -86.85 -62.58 24.86
C LEU A 55 -87.44 -61.49 23.95
N ARG A 56 -88.67 -61.68 23.46
CA ARG A 56 -89.36 -60.68 22.64
C ARG A 56 -89.64 -59.40 23.41
N GLU A 57 -90.10 -59.51 24.65
CA GLU A 57 -90.34 -58.35 25.53
C GLU A 57 -89.06 -57.56 25.79
N ARG A 58 -87.94 -58.24 26.07
CA ARG A 58 -86.63 -57.60 26.27
C ARG A 58 -86.12 -56.88 25.02
N LEU A 59 -86.17 -57.53 23.86
CA LEU A 59 -85.78 -56.92 22.60
C LEU A 59 -86.70 -55.74 22.21
N SER A 60 -88.00 -55.86 22.47
CA SER A 60 -88.96 -54.77 22.24
C SER A 60 -88.74 -53.59 23.19
N ALA A 61 -88.38 -53.85 24.46
CA ALA A 61 -88.06 -52.81 25.43
C ALA A 61 -86.79 -52.05 25.02
N ASP A 62 -85.74 -52.76 24.61
CA ASP A 62 -84.50 -52.17 24.11
C ASP A 62 -84.76 -51.31 22.86
N GLN A 63 -85.56 -51.80 21.91
CA GLN A 63 -85.95 -51.04 20.72
C GLN A 63 -86.76 -49.79 21.08
N HIS A 64 -87.64 -49.86 22.07
CA HIS A 64 -88.42 -48.71 22.51
C HIS A 64 -87.53 -47.64 23.15
N ILE A 65 -86.58 -48.04 23.99
CA ILE A 65 -85.60 -47.14 24.62
C ILE A 65 -84.73 -46.46 23.56
N ILE A 66 -84.19 -47.24 22.60
CA ILE A 66 -83.38 -46.70 21.49
C ILE A 66 -84.17 -45.67 20.68
N ASN A 67 -85.44 -45.97 20.36
CA ASN A 67 -86.30 -45.06 19.59
C ASN A 67 -86.67 -43.79 20.36
N HIS A 68 -86.86 -43.88 21.68
CA HIS A 68 -87.15 -42.74 22.53
C HIS A 68 -85.93 -41.81 22.68
N VAL A 69 -84.75 -42.37 22.97
CA VAL A 69 -83.51 -41.58 23.15
C VAL A 69 -83.05 -40.95 21.83
N LEU A 70 -83.20 -41.64 20.69
CA LEU A 70 -82.79 -41.15 19.38
C LEU A 70 -83.93 -40.47 18.60
N HIS A 71 -84.96 -39.96 19.27
CA HIS A 71 -86.13 -39.39 18.60
C HIS A 71 -85.76 -38.25 17.62
N ASN A 72 -84.80 -37.41 18.01
CA ASN A 72 -84.34 -36.27 17.21
C ASN A 72 -83.22 -36.61 16.20
N ARG A 73 -82.69 -37.84 16.22
CA ARG A 73 -81.53 -38.24 15.40
C ARG A 73 -81.88 -39.43 14.51
N GLN A 74 -82.65 -39.11 13.47
CA GLN A 74 -83.23 -40.08 12.52
C GLN A 74 -82.21 -41.06 11.93
N ALA A 75 -81.04 -40.57 11.50
CA ALA A 75 -79.99 -41.40 10.89
C ALA A 75 -79.41 -42.43 11.88
N ASP A 76 -79.27 -42.05 13.15
CA ASP A 76 -78.76 -42.94 14.19
C ASP A 76 -79.83 -43.96 14.59
N ARG A 77 -81.09 -43.55 14.63
CA ARG A 77 -82.21 -44.46 14.87
C ARG A 77 -82.29 -45.60 13.86
N VAL A 78 -82.07 -45.29 12.57
CA VAL A 78 -82.05 -46.31 11.49
C VAL A 78 -80.85 -47.25 11.63
N CYS A 79 -79.67 -46.73 11.97
CA CYS A 79 -78.45 -47.53 12.15
C CYS A 79 -78.52 -48.48 13.36
N MET A 80 -79.39 -48.19 14.33
CA MET A 80 -79.57 -48.94 15.57
C MET A 80 -80.79 -49.88 15.55
N ALA A 81 -81.52 -49.94 14.44
CA ALA A 81 -82.63 -50.88 14.29
C ALA A 81 -82.13 -52.33 14.42
N ASN A 82 -82.76 -53.12 15.29
CA ASN A 82 -82.43 -54.52 15.58
C ASN A 82 -81.13 -54.77 16.39
N LYS A 83 -80.53 -53.74 16.99
CA LYS A 83 -79.38 -53.90 17.90
C LYS A 83 -79.83 -53.85 19.36
N THR A 84 -79.11 -54.55 20.23
CA THR A 84 -79.27 -54.48 21.69
C THR A 84 -78.77 -53.13 22.21
N GLY A 85 -79.34 -52.66 23.33
CA GLY A 85 -78.98 -51.36 23.92
C GLY A 85 -77.49 -51.19 24.24
N THR A 86 -76.79 -52.27 24.60
CA THR A 86 -75.34 -52.25 24.89
C THR A 86 -74.49 -51.93 23.65
N VAL A 87 -74.78 -52.59 22.53
CA VAL A 87 -74.10 -52.35 21.24
C VAL A 87 -74.37 -50.94 20.72
N ALA A 88 -75.55 -50.39 21.01
CA ALA A 88 -75.88 -49.02 20.66
C ALA A 88 -75.04 -48.00 21.45
N ILE A 89 -74.79 -48.25 22.74
CA ILE A 89 -73.91 -47.40 23.57
C ILE A 89 -72.48 -47.42 23.03
N GLU A 90 -71.91 -48.62 22.82
CA GLU A 90 -70.54 -48.76 22.30
C GLU A 90 -70.33 -48.03 20.97
N LEU A 91 -71.26 -48.17 20.02
CA LEU A 91 -71.16 -47.49 18.73
C LEU A 91 -71.29 -45.97 18.86
N MET A 92 -72.11 -45.47 19.78
CA MET A 92 -72.19 -44.04 20.06
C MET A 92 -70.91 -43.52 20.72
N ASP A 93 -70.32 -44.30 21.62
CA ASP A 93 -69.04 -43.98 22.26
C ASP A 93 -67.90 -43.93 21.24
N TYR A 94 -67.84 -44.88 20.30
CA TYR A 94 -66.86 -44.80 19.20
C TYR A 94 -67.03 -43.52 18.36
N ARG A 95 -68.27 -43.15 18.04
CA ARG A 95 -68.56 -41.94 17.27
C ARG A 95 -68.22 -40.65 18.04
N THR A 96 -68.47 -40.60 19.35
CA THR A 96 -68.10 -39.45 20.18
C THR A 96 -66.59 -39.36 20.33
N CYS A 97 -65.89 -40.49 20.51
CA CYS A 97 -64.43 -40.55 20.49
C CYS A 97 -63.85 -40.05 19.17
N ASP A 98 -64.39 -40.47 18.03
CA ASP A 98 -63.92 -40.01 16.71
C ASP A 98 -64.21 -38.53 16.47
N ALA A 99 -65.38 -38.04 16.89
CA ALA A 99 -65.69 -36.62 16.86
C ALA A 99 -64.74 -35.81 17.75
N MET A 100 -64.41 -36.32 18.94
CA MET A 100 -63.47 -35.69 19.88
C MET A 100 -62.05 -35.68 19.32
N LYS A 101 -61.59 -36.76 18.68
CA LYS A 101 -60.30 -36.81 17.98
C LYS A 101 -60.24 -35.76 16.88
N LYS A 102 -61.28 -35.65 16.04
CA LYS A 102 -61.38 -34.62 14.99
C LYS A 102 -61.37 -33.21 15.57
N PHE A 103 -62.12 -32.98 16.64
CA PHE A 103 -62.15 -31.69 17.32
C PHE A 103 -60.78 -31.32 17.91
N ASN A 104 -60.11 -32.26 18.59
CA ASN A 104 -58.77 -32.04 19.14
C ASN A 104 -57.74 -31.76 18.04
N ALA A 105 -57.81 -32.47 16.91
CA ALA A 105 -56.96 -32.22 15.76
C ALA A 105 -57.17 -30.81 15.19
N LEU A 106 -58.43 -30.41 14.99
CA LEU A 106 -58.76 -29.05 14.54
C LEU A 106 -58.31 -27.99 15.54
N LYS A 107 -58.52 -28.21 16.84
CA LYS A 107 -58.08 -27.30 17.90
C LYS A 107 -56.56 -27.13 17.89
N HIS A 108 -55.81 -28.23 17.73
CA HIS A 108 -54.35 -28.17 17.61
C HIS A 108 -53.91 -27.36 16.39
N VAL A 109 -54.53 -27.58 15.23
CA VAL A 109 -54.25 -26.80 14.01
C VAL A 109 -54.58 -25.32 14.20
N THR A 110 -55.69 -24.98 14.86
CA THR A 110 -56.03 -23.59 15.16
C THR A 110 -54.98 -22.93 16.05
N VAL A 111 -54.56 -23.60 17.13
CA VAL A 111 -53.50 -23.09 18.02
C VAL A 111 -52.17 -22.92 17.28
N GLN A 112 -51.80 -23.83 16.39
CA GLN A 112 -50.60 -23.69 15.56
C GLN A 112 -50.67 -22.46 14.65
N LYS A 113 -51.83 -22.24 14.01
CA LYS A 113 -52.03 -21.06 13.16
C LYS A 113 -52.02 -19.76 13.96
N GLU A 114 -52.63 -19.74 15.14
CA GLU A 114 -52.60 -18.58 16.04
C GLU A 114 -51.16 -18.22 16.44
N LYS A 115 -50.36 -19.22 16.83
CA LYS A 115 -48.92 -19.02 17.12
C LYS A 115 -48.18 -18.44 15.93
N LYS A 116 -48.38 -18.99 14.71
CA LYS A 116 -47.72 -18.47 13.50
C LYS A 116 -48.14 -17.02 13.20
N ILE A 117 -49.40 -16.66 13.45
CA ILE A 117 -49.87 -15.27 13.30
C ILE A 117 -49.20 -14.35 14.33
N GLU A 118 -49.03 -14.80 15.57
CA GLU A 118 -48.33 -14.03 16.61
C GLU A 118 -46.84 -13.85 16.28
N GLU A 119 -46.17 -14.89 15.79
CA GLU A 119 -44.79 -14.82 15.30
C GLU A 119 -44.68 -13.81 14.16
N LEU A 120 -45.56 -13.90 13.14
CA LEU A 120 -45.56 -12.95 12.01
C LEU A 120 -45.86 -11.51 12.47
N LYS A 121 -46.75 -11.31 13.44
CA LYS A 121 -47.02 -9.97 14.01
C LYS A 121 -45.79 -9.43 14.73
N SER A 122 -45.07 -10.27 15.49
CA SER A 122 -43.84 -9.86 16.16
C SER A 122 -42.75 -9.51 15.16
N GLN A 123 -42.57 -10.32 14.11
CA GLN A 123 -41.64 -10.02 13.01
C GLN A 123 -41.98 -8.70 12.32
N TYR A 124 -43.26 -8.46 12.01
CA TYR A 124 -43.72 -7.21 11.42
C TYR A 124 -43.44 -6.00 12.31
N GLN A 125 -43.69 -6.11 13.62
CA GLN A 125 -43.38 -5.05 14.58
C GLN A 125 -41.87 -4.77 14.65
N ASN A 126 -41.04 -5.81 14.69
CA ASN A 126 -39.59 -5.68 14.69
C ASN A 126 -39.08 -5.01 13.40
N LEU A 127 -39.59 -5.41 12.24
CA LEU A 127 -39.26 -4.77 10.95
C LEU A 127 -39.68 -3.30 10.93
N THR A 128 -40.87 -2.98 11.44
CA THR A 128 -41.34 -1.59 11.50
C THR A 128 -40.44 -0.74 12.40
N GLN A 129 -40.06 -1.25 13.58
CA GLN A 129 -39.11 -0.57 14.47
C GLN A 129 -37.74 -0.38 13.81
N LEU A 130 -37.21 -1.40 13.13
CA LEU A 130 -35.94 -1.29 12.41
C LEU A 130 -35.98 -0.21 11.32
N ILE A 131 -37.11 -0.10 10.60
CA ILE A 131 -37.30 0.95 9.60
C ILE A 131 -37.38 2.33 10.25
N GLU A 132 -38.08 2.47 11.37
CA GLU A 132 -38.15 3.73 12.12
C GLU A 132 -36.77 4.16 12.66
N ASP A 133 -36.01 3.22 13.21
CA ASP A 133 -34.63 3.44 13.68
C ASP A 133 -33.69 3.79 12.50
N GLY A 134 -33.84 3.11 11.36
CA GLY A 134 -33.13 3.43 10.12
C GLY A 134 -33.46 4.83 9.59
N ASN A 135 -34.72 5.23 9.61
CA ASN A 135 -35.13 6.59 9.24
C ASN A 135 -34.61 7.63 10.24
N ALA A 136 -34.58 7.31 11.54
CA ALA A 136 -34.06 8.19 12.58
C ALA A 136 -32.53 8.36 12.51
N THR A 137 -31.80 7.32 12.12
CA THR A 137 -30.36 7.40 11.85
C THR A 137 -30.08 8.24 10.61
N PHE A 138 -30.81 8.02 9.51
CA PHE A 138 -30.67 8.85 8.30
C PHE A 138 -31.05 10.32 8.55
N ALA A 139 -32.12 10.59 9.29
CA ALA A 139 -32.53 11.95 9.66
C ALA A 139 -31.59 12.62 10.68
N GLY A 140 -30.62 11.90 11.23
CA GLY A 140 -29.67 12.43 12.21
C GLY A 140 -30.28 12.73 13.59
N THR A 141 -31.46 12.16 13.91
CA THR A 141 -32.11 12.34 15.20
C THR A 141 -31.57 11.36 16.25
N ASN A 142 -31.22 10.14 15.81
CA ASN A 142 -30.57 9.14 16.64
C ASN A 142 -29.09 9.49 16.90
N LYS A 143 -28.50 8.93 17.97
CA LYS A 143 -27.09 9.14 18.37
C LYS A 143 -26.12 8.78 17.25
N GLU A 144 -26.37 7.65 16.57
CA GLU A 144 -25.56 7.18 15.44
C GLU A 144 -25.65 8.14 14.25
N GLY A 145 -26.85 8.64 13.94
CA GLY A 145 -27.03 9.65 12.89
C GLY A 145 -26.33 10.98 13.19
N LYS A 146 -26.33 11.42 14.46
CA LYS A 146 -25.55 12.60 14.88
C LYS A 146 -24.05 12.37 14.73
N MET A 147 -23.57 11.19 15.12
CA MET A 147 -22.16 10.80 14.95
C MET A 147 -21.77 10.75 13.47
N LEU A 148 -22.62 10.20 12.61
CA LEU A 148 -22.42 10.20 11.15
C LEU A 148 -22.27 11.63 10.62
N ARG A 149 -23.20 12.52 10.98
CA ARG A 149 -23.16 13.93 10.58
C ARG A 149 -21.91 14.66 11.09
N ASP A 150 -21.46 14.37 12.31
CA ASP A 150 -20.23 14.95 12.86
C ASP A 150 -18.98 14.43 12.13
N LEU A 151 -18.96 13.16 11.75
CA LEU A 151 -17.90 12.57 10.94
C LEU A 151 -17.87 13.14 9.52
N GLU A 152 -19.02 13.30 8.88
CA GLU A 152 -19.17 13.96 7.58
C GLU A 152 -18.67 15.41 7.64
N ASN A 153 -19.13 16.20 8.62
CA ASN A 153 -18.65 17.56 8.84
C ASN A 153 -17.13 17.62 9.07
N ARG A 154 -16.56 16.63 9.74
CA ARG A 154 -15.11 16.55 9.99
C ARG A 154 -14.35 16.19 8.72
N LEU A 155 -14.91 15.32 7.88
CA LEU A 155 -14.38 14.96 6.57
C LEU A 155 -14.38 16.18 5.64
N ASP A 156 -15.51 16.89 5.54
CA ASP A 156 -15.63 18.11 4.71
C ASP A 156 -14.61 19.16 5.15
N LYS A 157 -14.46 19.37 6.47
CA LYS A 157 -13.42 20.28 7.02
C LYS A 157 -12.01 19.83 6.65
N ALA A 158 -11.73 18.53 6.65
CA ALA A 158 -10.43 18.00 6.27
C ALA A 158 -10.17 18.17 4.77
N GLN A 159 -11.18 17.96 3.92
CA GLN A 159 -11.10 18.20 2.48
C GLN A 159 -10.87 19.68 2.16
N LEU A 160 -11.59 20.59 2.83
CA LEU A 160 -11.43 22.03 2.65
C LEU A 160 -10.00 22.47 3.02
N LYS A 161 -9.46 21.99 4.15
CA LYS A 161 -8.06 22.21 4.54
C LYS A 161 -7.07 21.62 3.55
N HIS A 162 -7.36 20.45 2.98
CA HIS A 162 -6.50 19.84 1.96
C HIS A 162 -6.45 20.69 0.69
N HIS A 163 -7.60 21.14 0.19
CA HIS A 163 -7.66 22.03 -0.97
C HIS A 163 -6.97 23.38 -0.72
N GLU A 164 -7.12 23.94 0.48
CA GLU A 164 -6.40 25.17 0.87
C GLU A 164 -4.89 24.94 0.90
N ALA A 165 -4.43 23.83 1.49
CA ALA A 165 -3.02 23.45 1.49
C ALA A 165 -2.47 23.21 0.07
N GLU A 166 -3.25 22.59 -0.81
CA GLU A 166 -2.90 22.44 -2.22
C GLU A 166 -2.77 23.79 -2.94
N HIS A 167 -3.71 24.71 -2.70
CA HIS A 167 -3.65 26.05 -3.27
C HIS A 167 -2.40 26.78 -2.79
N ILE A 168 -2.12 26.76 -1.48
CA ILE A 168 -0.91 27.35 -0.89
C ILE A 168 0.35 26.72 -1.50
N ARG A 169 0.41 25.38 -1.61
CA ARG A 169 1.52 24.68 -2.27
C ARG A 169 1.74 25.16 -3.70
N LYS A 170 0.68 25.24 -4.51
CA LYS A 170 0.76 25.75 -5.89
C LYS A 170 1.29 27.18 -5.94
N THR A 171 0.84 28.05 -5.04
CA THR A 171 1.38 29.42 -4.97
C THR A 171 2.85 29.46 -4.61
N TYR A 172 3.32 28.63 -3.67
CA TYR A 172 4.74 28.55 -3.34
C TYR A 172 5.58 27.92 -4.47
N GLU A 173 5.03 26.95 -5.20
CA GLU A 173 5.68 26.39 -6.39
C GLU A 173 5.87 27.45 -7.48
N GLN A 174 4.84 28.29 -7.73
CA GLN A 174 4.95 29.40 -8.66
C GLN A 174 5.97 30.45 -8.21
N ILE A 175 6.01 30.79 -6.93
CA ILE A 175 7.03 31.70 -6.38
C ILE A 175 8.43 31.10 -6.56
N ARG A 176 8.59 29.80 -6.29
CA ARG A 176 9.87 29.12 -6.49
C ARG A 176 10.32 29.15 -7.94
N GLU A 177 9.42 28.88 -8.88
CA GLU A 177 9.71 28.92 -10.32
C GLU A 177 10.13 30.33 -10.75
N ARG A 178 9.42 31.38 -10.31
CA ARG A 178 9.80 32.78 -10.56
C ARG A 178 11.17 33.13 -10.00
N LEU A 179 11.47 32.72 -8.76
CA LEU A 179 12.78 32.96 -8.15
C LEU A 179 13.90 32.19 -8.87
N GLN A 180 13.61 30.99 -9.38
CA GLN A 180 14.56 30.23 -10.20
C GLN A 180 14.83 30.97 -11.53
N ASP A 181 13.79 31.44 -12.21
CA ASP A 181 13.95 32.24 -13.44
C ASP A 181 14.77 33.51 -13.17
N GLU A 182 14.46 34.24 -12.10
CA GLU A 182 15.21 35.45 -11.69
C GLU A 182 16.68 35.12 -11.40
N HIS A 183 16.95 34.02 -10.70
CA HIS A 183 18.32 33.56 -10.44
C HIS A 183 19.11 33.35 -11.74
N LEU A 184 18.50 32.73 -12.75
CA LEU A 184 19.14 32.56 -14.06
C LEU A 184 19.44 33.92 -14.75
N THR A 185 18.59 34.93 -14.55
CA THR A 185 18.82 36.27 -15.14
C THR A 185 19.91 37.07 -14.42
N TYR A 186 20.12 36.84 -13.11
CA TYR A 186 21.11 37.60 -12.35
C TYR A 186 22.54 37.36 -12.82
N GLU A 187 22.89 36.13 -13.20
CA GLU A 187 24.22 35.84 -13.76
C GLU A 187 24.49 36.66 -15.03
N HIS A 188 23.52 36.74 -15.94
CA HIS A 188 23.67 37.52 -17.16
C HIS A 188 23.78 39.03 -16.89
N SER A 189 23.04 39.53 -15.89
CA SER A 189 23.13 40.91 -15.43
C SER A 189 24.50 41.22 -14.81
N LEU A 190 25.02 40.30 -13.99
CA LEU A 190 26.35 40.40 -13.39
C LEU A 190 27.45 40.39 -14.46
N ASP A 191 27.39 39.47 -15.42
CA ASP A 191 28.34 39.42 -16.54
C ASP A 191 28.33 40.72 -17.36
N SER A 192 27.15 41.31 -17.58
CA SER A 192 26.99 42.59 -18.27
C SER A 192 27.63 43.73 -17.48
N LEU A 193 27.37 43.80 -16.17
CA LEU A 193 27.97 44.78 -15.27
C LEU A 193 29.49 44.62 -15.17
N GLU A 194 29.99 43.39 -15.08
CA GLU A 194 31.44 43.13 -15.08
C GLU A 194 32.10 43.58 -16.38
N LYS A 195 31.46 43.35 -17.54
CA LYS A 195 31.95 43.84 -18.83
C LYS A 195 32.00 45.36 -18.86
N GLN A 196 30.98 46.05 -18.34
CA GLN A 196 30.97 47.51 -18.25
C GLN A 196 32.08 48.03 -17.32
N ILE A 197 32.30 47.38 -16.16
CA ILE A 197 33.39 47.74 -15.24
C ILE A 197 34.76 47.55 -15.92
N LYS A 198 34.97 46.45 -16.65
CA LYS A 198 36.23 46.22 -17.38
C LYS A 198 36.44 47.25 -18.49
N ALA A 199 35.40 47.60 -19.24
CA ALA A 199 35.47 48.64 -20.28
C ALA A 199 35.82 50.00 -19.67
N THR A 200 35.13 50.42 -18.61
CA THR A 200 35.44 51.69 -17.93
C THR A 200 36.82 51.71 -17.29
N GLN A 201 37.32 50.60 -16.74
CA GLN A 201 38.71 50.51 -16.26
C GLN A 201 39.72 50.66 -17.40
N GLN A 202 39.44 50.09 -18.57
CA GLN A 202 40.28 50.28 -19.76
C GLN A 202 40.27 51.75 -20.21
N GLU A 203 39.10 52.38 -20.31
CA GLU A 203 38.96 53.81 -20.63
C GLU A 203 39.73 54.70 -19.65
N VAL A 204 39.66 54.41 -18.34
CA VAL A 204 40.44 55.15 -17.32
C VAL A 204 41.95 54.94 -17.52
N SER A 205 42.40 53.73 -17.84
CA SER A 205 43.81 53.46 -18.10
C SER A 205 44.31 54.20 -19.35
N GLU A 206 43.53 54.22 -20.42
CA GLU A 206 43.81 54.98 -21.65
C GLU A 206 43.87 56.49 -21.36
N LEU A 207 42.91 57.03 -20.60
CA LEU A 207 42.91 58.43 -20.16
C LEU A 207 44.12 58.77 -19.29
N GLN A 208 44.55 57.87 -18.41
CA GLN A 208 45.77 58.05 -17.62
C GLN A 208 47.02 58.09 -18.49
N GLN A 209 47.12 57.23 -19.52
CA GLN A 209 48.21 57.27 -20.49
C GLN A 209 48.21 58.59 -21.26
N MET A 210 47.07 59.01 -21.80
CA MET A 210 46.94 60.31 -22.46
C MET A 210 47.30 61.49 -21.55
N TYR A 211 46.92 61.43 -20.28
CA TYR A 211 47.27 62.46 -19.29
C TYR A 211 48.78 62.52 -19.05
N ASN A 212 49.44 61.37 -18.90
CA ASN A 212 50.89 61.30 -18.74
C ASN A 212 51.61 61.82 -19.99
N ASP A 213 51.14 61.46 -21.18
CA ASP A 213 51.68 61.97 -22.45
C ASP A 213 51.51 63.49 -22.56
N ALA A 214 50.37 64.03 -22.13
CA ALA A 214 50.13 65.47 -22.07
C ALA A 214 51.06 66.18 -21.08
N ILE A 215 51.35 65.58 -19.91
CA ILE A 215 52.35 66.11 -18.97
C ILE A 215 53.75 66.12 -19.62
N LEU A 216 54.16 65.00 -20.23
CA LEU A 216 55.46 64.90 -20.88
C LEU A 216 55.61 65.92 -22.01
N ALA A 217 54.57 66.12 -22.81
CA ALA A 217 54.53 67.14 -23.87
C ALA A 217 54.63 68.56 -23.30
N ARG A 218 53.89 68.86 -22.21
CA ARG A 218 53.97 70.15 -21.50
C ARG A 218 55.38 70.41 -20.97
N ASP A 219 55.98 69.42 -20.30
CA ASP A 219 57.31 69.56 -19.69
C ASP A 219 58.42 69.65 -20.76
N ALA A 220 58.25 68.97 -21.90
CA ALA A 220 59.11 69.13 -23.07
C ALA A 220 59.01 70.56 -23.64
N ALA A 221 57.79 71.08 -23.83
CA ALA A 221 57.58 72.43 -24.31
C ALA A 221 58.12 73.49 -23.33
N GLN A 222 57.96 73.30 -22.02
CA GLN A 222 58.54 74.19 -21.00
C GLN A 222 60.06 74.16 -20.99
N ARG A 223 60.69 72.98 -21.19
CA ARG A 223 62.15 72.87 -21.31
C ARG A 223 62.67 73.58 -22.55
N GLU A 224 62.00 73.38 -23.70
CA GLU A 224 62.36 74.06 -24.95
C GLU A 224 62.20 75.59 -24.82
N LEU A 225 61.11 76.06 -24.20
CA LEU A 225 60.89 77.47 -23.94
C LEU A 225 61.99 78.08 -23.06
N LYS A 226 62.36 77.41 -21.95
CA LYS A 226 63.47 77.85 -21.08
C LYS A 226 64.80 77.89 -21.84
N PHE A 227 65.09 76.86 -22.64
CA PHE A 227 66.30 76.83 -23.46
C PHE A 227 66.35 77.99 -24.45
N GLN A 228 65.23 78.30 -25.13
CA GLN A 228 65.15 79.45 -26.04
C GLN A 228 65.28 80.79 -25.31
N GLU A 229 64.69 80.94 -24.12
CA GLU A 229 64.84 82.14 -23.28
C GLU A 229 66.30 82.35 -22.84
N GLU A 230 66.98 81.29 -22.39
CA GLU A 230 68.41 81.32 -22.02
C GLU A 230 69.30 81.62 -23.24
N HIS A 231 68.98 81.04 -24.40
CA HIS A 231 69.67 81.33 -25.65
C HIS A 231 69.48 82.79 -26.09
N ILE A 232 68.25 83.33 -26.03
CA ILE A 232 67.99 84.74 -26.36
C ILE A 232 68.66 85.68 -25.37
N THR A 233 68.65 85.38 -24.07
CA THR A 233 69.30 86.22 -23.05
C THR A 233 70.83 86.19 -23.15
N SER A 234 71.43 85.04 -23.45
CA SER A 234 72.88 84.93 -23.70
C SER A 234 73.30 85.67 -24.98
N GLU A 235 72.54 85.54 -26.07
CA GLU A 235 72.75 86.32 -27.30
C GLU A 235 72.58 87.83 -27.06
N ARG A 236 71.59 88.25 -26.27
CA ARG A 236 71.45 89.66 -25.85
C ARG A 236 72.65 90.14 -25.04
N ARG A 237 73.10 89.38 -24.03
CA ARG A 237 74.32 89.71 -23.26
C ARG A 237 75.55 89.81 -24.15
N ARG A 238 75.71 88.87 -25.10
CA ARG A 238 76.81 88.90 -26.06
C ARG A 238 76.78 90.18 -26.90
N ARG A 239 75.61 90.53 -27.46
CA ARG A 239 75.45 91.78 -28.23
C ARG A 239 75.69 93.03 -27.37
N GLU A 240 75.25 93.04 -26.12
CA GLU A 240 75.52 94.14 -25.18
C GLU A 240 77.02 94.29 -24.89
N VAL A 241 77.73 93.18 -24.70
CA VAL A 241 79.19 93.18 -24.51
C VAL A 241 79.91 93.67 -25.77
N GLU A 242 79.51 93.19 -26.95
CA GLU A 242 80.05 93.64 -28.24
C GLU A 242 79.80 95.15 -28.45
N LEU A 243 78.58 95.64 -28.18
CA LEU A 243 78.24 97.06 -28.24
C LEU A 243 79.02 97.89 -27.21
N ALA A 244 79.18 97.41 -25.98
CA ALA A 244 79.95 98.08 -24.94
C ALA A 244 81.43 98.17 -25.31
N ASN A 245 82.01 97.11 -25.90
CA ASN A 245 83.37 97.13 -26.42
C ASN A 245 83.53 98.14 -27.56
N MET A 246 82.59 98.18 -28.51
CA MET A 246 82.60 99.18 -29.58
C MET A 246 82.46 100.61 -29.07
N LYS A 247 81.60 100.85 -28.06
CA LYS A 247 81.50 102.15 -27.37
C LYS A 247 82.82 102.53 -26.70
N ARG A 248 83.47 101.62 -25.96
CA ARG A 248 84.80 101.87 -25.37
C ARG A 248 85.85 102.22 -26.42
N ILE A 249 85.88 101.53 -27.56
CA ILE A 249 86.79 101.83 -28.66
C ILE A 249 86.49 103.22 -29.23
N ALA A 250 85.21 103.58 -29.40
CA ALA A 250 84.80 104.90 -29.90
C ALA A 250 85.14 106.03 -28.92
N GLU A 251 84.88 105.86 -27.62
CA GLU A 251 85.26 106.80 -26.56
C GLU A 251 86.79 106.94 -26.47
N GLY A 252 87.54 105.84 -26.51
CA GLY A 252 89.00 105.88 -26.55
C GLY A 252 89.55 106.66 -27.74
N LYS A 253 88.91 106.56 -28.92
CA LYS A 253 89.26 107.38 -30.09
C LYS A 253 88.91 108.87 -29.90
N ARG A 254 87.79 109.21 -29.24
CA ARG A 254 87.47 110.62 -28.90
C ARG A 254 88.46 111.22 -27.91
N VAL A 255 88.82 110.49 -26.85
CA VAL A 255 89.82 110.94 -25.86
C VAL A 255 91.21 111.10 -26.50
N ASN A 256 91.56 110.25 -27.47
CA ASN A 256 92.81 110.41 -28.23
C ASN A 256 92.76 111.63 -29.17
N VAL A 257 91.62 111.93 -29.78
CA VAL A 257 91.44 113.14 -30.62
C VAL A 257 91.50 114.42 -29.78
N ASP A 258 90.86 114.45 -28.60
CA ASP A 258 90.93 115.58 -27.65
C ASP A 258 92.34 115.77 -27.06
N LYS A 259 93.16 114.71 -26.96
CA LYS A 259 94.57 114.78 -26.53
C LYS A 259 95.54 115.20 -27.64
N SER A 260 95.15 115.16 -28.90
CA SER A 260 96.01 115.53 -30.04
C SER A 260 96.04 117.02 -30.40
N GLU A 261 95.45 117.91 -29.59
CA GLU A 261 95.46 119.37 -29.81
C GLU A 261 96.48 120.15 -28.95
N ILE A 262 97.29 119.50 -28.10
CA ILE A 262 98.41 120.18 -27.40
C ILE A 262 99.71 119.42 -27.65
N GLN A 263 100.54 120.07 -28.46
CA GLN A 263 101.78 119.61 -29.08
C GLN A 263 102.89 119.13 -28.13
N PRO A 264 103.89 118.40 -28.68
CA PRO A 264 104.65 117.38 -27.99
C PRO A 264 106.05 117.85 -27.58
N GLY A 265 106.61 117.18 -26.57
CA GLY A 265 108.02 117.32 -26.27
C GLY A 265 108.49 116.33 -25.19
N ARG A 266 109.57 115.60 -25.55
CA ARG A 266 110.62 115.03 -24.68
C ARG A 266 110.22 113.92 -23.69
N GLU A 267 111.06 112.95 -23.34
CA GLU A 267 112.35 112.38 -23.80
C GLU A 267 112.53 111.08 -22.97
N SER A 268 113.36 110.16 -23.47
CA SER A 268 114.17 109.19 -22.70
C SER A 268 113.63 107.82 -22.23
N LEU A 269 114.27 106.79 -22.82
CA LEU A 269 114.94 105.62 -22.21
C LEU A 269 114.16 104.32 -21.87
N SER A 270 114.30 103.36 -22.79
CA SER A 270 114.81 101.96 -22.67
C SER A 270 114.45 100.99 -21.52
N THR A 271 113.96 99.82 -21.99
CA THR A 271 114.19 98.38 -21.63
C THR A 271 113.50 97.70 -20.43
N GLU A 272 112.61 96.76 -20.83
CA GLU A 272 112.31 95.38 -20.36
C GLU A 272 112.42 94.99 -18.87
N ASP A 273 111.31 94.52 -18.26
CA ASP A 273 111.07 93.09 -17.93
C ASP A 273 109.76 92.82 -17.14
N VAL A 274 109.05 91.76 -17.55
CA VAL A 274 108.24 90.74 -16.82
C VAL A 274 107.17 91.09 -15.73
N GLN A 275 106.01 90.40 -15.88
CA GLN A 275 105.01 89.93 -14.88
C GLN A 275 103.78 90.75 -14.44
N SER A 276 102.62 90.25 -14.89
CA SER A 276 101.44 89.75 -14.12
C SER A 276 100.89 90.54 -12.92
N GLY A 277 99.60 90.90 -13.04
CA GLY A 277 98.65 90.67 -11.94
C GLY A 277 97.80 91.86 -11.46
N SER A 278 96.49 91.59 -11.45
CA SER A 278 95.51 91.99 -10.41
C SER A 278 94.74 93.32 -10.51
N VAL A 279 93.46 93.11 -10.83
CA VAL A 279 92.24 93.68 -10.27
C VAL A 279 92.33 94.18 -8.81
N ARG A 280 91.82 95.41 -8.59
CA ARG A 280 91.11 95.98 -7.41
C ARG A 280 90.80 97.45 -7.79
N GLY A 281 89.70 98.13 -7.46
CA GLY A 281 88.70 98.02 -6.38
C GLY A 281 88.45 99.46 -5.88
N THR A 282 87.25 99.77 -5.36
CA THR A 282 86.94 100.95 -4.52
C THR A 282 85.59 100.69 -3.85
N GLY A 283 85.27 101.02 -2.59
CA GLY A 283 85.89 101.70 -1.43
C GLY A 283 84.96 101.39 -0.23
N THR A 284 85.21 101.63 1.06
CA THR A 284 85.81 102.73 1.86
C THR A 284 85.87 102.23 3.33
N GLY A 285 86.96 102.36 4.11
CA GLY A 285 87.21 103.37 5.18
C GLY A 285 86.36 103.15 6.46
N VAL A 286 86.76 103.17 7.75
CA VAL A 286 87.87 103.68 8.60
C VAL A 286 87.67 102.93 9.96
N GLY A 287 88.61 102.31 10.69
CA GLY A 287 89.73 102.84 11.49
C GLY A 287 89.39 103.01 12.99
N ASP A 288 89.91 102.17 13.90
CA ASP A 288 90.51 102.57 15.21
C ASP A 288 91.25 101.41 15.94
N LYS A 289 92.19 101.82 16.78
CA LYS A 289 93.22 101.20 17.65
C LYS A 289 92.64 100.19 18.68
N THR A 290 93.32 99.32 19.45
CA THR A 290 94.67 99.23 20.05
C THR A 290 94.78 97.89 20.81
N ALA A 291 95.99 97.32 20.90
CA ALA A 291 96.61 96.55 22.00
C ALA A 291 95.83 95.52 22.87
N GLY A 292 96.36 94.29 22.92
CA GLY A 292 96.81 93.69 24.20
C GLY A 292 96.06 92.48 24.81
N LEU A 293 96.88 91.55 25.34
CA LEU A 293 96.64 90.44 26.29
C LEU A 293 96.00 89.15 25.72
N ALA A 294 96.70 88.01 25.58
CA ALA A 294 97.39 87.13 26.57
C ALA A 294 96.46 86.07 27.23
N GLY A 295 96.87 84.78 27.10
CA GLY A 295 96.36 83.61 27.83
C GLY A 295 95.27 82.83 27.10
N ILE A 296 95.23 81.49 27.01
CA ILE A 296 95.66 80.42 27.92
C ILE A 296 95.99 79.17 27.09
N GLY A 297 97.04 78.42 27.48
CA GLY A 297 97.52 77.23 26.78
C GLY A 297 96.57 76.03 26.84
N ILE A 298 96.44 75.34 25.70
CA ILE A 298 95.76 74.04 25.55
C ILE A 298 96.79 72.94 25.85
N THR A 299 96.43 71.95 26.66
CA THR A 299 97.28 70.80 27.02
C THR A 299 97.36 69.78 25.88
N GLU A 300 98.52 69.11 25.76
CA GLU A 300 98.87 68.18 24.67
C GLU A 300 97.87 67.00 24.51
N ASP A 301 97.29 66.53 25.63
CA ASP A 301 96.25 65.49 25.63
C ASP A 301 94.91 65.94 25.01
N GLN A 302 94.57 67.23 25.11
CA GLN A 302 93.39 67.78 24.45
C GLN A 302 93.66 67.91 22.95
N GLN A 303 94.88 68.26 22.56
CA GLN A 303 95.27 68.37 21.16
C GLN A 303 95.25 67.01 20.43
N MET A 304 95.70 65.92 21.08
CA MET A 304 95.62 64.57 20.49
C MET A 304 94.18 64.06 20.35
N LYS A 305 93.30 64.33 21.33
CA LYS A 305 91.88 63.97 21.21
C LYS A 305 91.19 64.77 20.11
N ILE A 306 91.51 66.06 19.98
CA ILE A 306 91.01 66.90 18.89
C ILE A 306 91.49 66.34 17.54
N ALA A 307 92.76 65.97 17.41
CA ALA A 307 93.28 65.37 16.17
C ALA A 307 92.60 64.03 15.81
N SER A 308 92.34 63.16 16.80
CA SER A 308 91.62 61.90 16.58
C SER A 308 90.16 62.11 16.17
N TYR A 309 89.47 63.08 16.78
CA TYR A 309 88.12 63.45 16.35
C TYR A 309 88.11 64.12 14.97
N GLU A 310 89.14 64.92 14.63
CA GLU A 310 89.28 65.51 13.30
C GLU A 310 89.54 64.45 12.21
N GLU A 311 90.33 63.41 12.50
CA GLU A 311 90.56 62.30 11.57
C GLU A 311 89.30 61.46 11.36
N SER A 312 88.60 61.13 12.45
CA SER A 312 87.31 60.45 12.41
C SER A 312 86.27 61.27 11.64
N PHE A 313 86.29 62.59 11.83
CA PHE A 313 85.41 63.53 11.14
C PHE A 313 85.74 63.66 9.66
N LYS A 314 87.03 63.67 9.27
CA LYS A 314 87.43 63.61 7.85
C LYS A 314 86.94 62.33 7.19
N SER A 315 87.06 61.19 7.85
CA SER A 315 86.54 59.92 7.34
C SER A 315 85.02 59.95 7.14
N ILE A 316 84.26 60.46 8.13
CA ILE A 316 82.81 60.63 8.01
C ILE A 316 82.45 61.62 6.89
N LYS A 317 83.19 62.73 6.77
CA LYS A 317 83.02 63.74 5.72
C LYS A 317 83.28 63.17 4.32
N GLU A 318 84.29 62.32 4.17
CA GLU A 318 84.61 61.65 2.91
C GLU A 318 83.54 60.61 2.53
N VAL A 319 83.05 59.83 3.49
CA VAL A 319 82.02 58.81 3.26
C VAL A 319 80.64 59.42 3.00
N THR A 320 80.30 60.52 3.68
CA THR A 320 79.00 61.20 3.53
C THR A 320 78.99 62.28 2.44
N GLY A 321 80.16 62.79 2.03
CA GLY A 321 80.31 63.82 1.00
C GLY A 321 79.79 65.21 1.40
N LEU A 322 79.40 65.41 2.67
CA LEU A 322 78.79 66.64 3.18
C LEU A 322 79.81 67.46 3.98
N SER A 323 79.90 68.77 3.73
CA SER A 323 80.93 69.61 4.36
C SER A 323 80.56 70.23 5.71
N ASP A 324 79.29 70.16 6.09
CA ASP A 324 78.71 70.84 7.25
C ASP A 324 78.22 69.82 8.29
N LEU A 325 78.62 69.98 9.56
CA LEU A 325 78.41 69.02 10.65
C LEU A 325 76.91 68.83 10.93
N ASP A 326 76.14 69.92 10.95
CA ASP A 326 74.69 69.88 11.21
C ASP A 326 73.93 69.13 10.11
N GLN A 327 74.43 69.18 8.87
CA GLN A 327 73.81 68.46 7.75
C GLN A 327 74.08 66.96 7.84
N ILE A 328 75.26 66.56 8.31
CA ILE A 328 75.59 65.15 8.57
C ILE A 328 74.67 64.61 9.67
N VAL A 329 74.53 65.30 10.80
CA VAL A 329 73.67 64.87 11.92
C VAL A 329 72.21 64.72 11.47
N LYS A 330 71.64 65.72 10.79
CA LYS A 330 70.25 65.65 10.26
C LYS A 330 70.04 64.50 9.26
N ARG A 331 71.07 64.17 8.46
CA ARG A 331 71.00 63.03 7.53
C ARG A 331 71.05 61.70 8.27
N PHE A 332 71.88 61.56 9.30
CA PHE A 332 71.90 60.35 10.13
C PHE A 332 70.62 60.17 10.95
N GLU A 333 70.06 61.26 11.48
CA GLU A 333 68.77 61.21 12.19
C GLU A 333 67.63 60.80 11.24
N SER A 334 67.53 61.43 10.05
CA SER A 334 66.50 61.05 9.06
C SER A 334 66.70 59.64 8.49
N GLN A 335 67.94 59.18 8.31
CA GLN A 335 68.23 57.79 7.95
C GLN A 335 67.87 56.82 9.09
N GLY A 336 68.13 57.19 10.35
CA GLY A 336 67.76 56.40 11.52
C GLY A 336 66.24 56.28 11.68
N GLU A 337 65.50 57.37 11.46
CA GLU A 337 64.04 57.38 11.42
C GLU A 337 63.49 56.53 10.26
N THR A 338 64.08 56.67 9.06
CA THR A 338 63.70 55.86 7.90
C THR A 338 63.93 54.37 8.15
N LEU A 339 65.07 54.00 8.77
CA LEU A 339 65.40 52.62 9.11
C LEU A 339 64.43 52.05 10.15
N ARG A 340 64.09 52.82 11.20
CA ARG A 340 63.06 52.40 12.17
C ARG A 340 61.71 52.18 11.50
N HIS A 341 61.29 53.11 10.64
CA HIS A 341 60.04 52.99 9.91
C HIS A 341 60.02 51.77 8.97
N LEU A 342 61.14 51.48 8.30
CA LEU A 342 61.27 50.30 7.43
C LEU A 342 61.22 49.00 8.24
N ASN A 343 61.85 48.95 9.41
CA ASN A 343 61.78 47.81 10.31
C ASN A 343 60.35 47.60 10.85
N GLU A 344 59.66 48.67 11.24
CA GLU A 344 58.25 48.57 11.65
C GLU A 344 57.35 48.06 10.52
N LEU A 345 57.58 48.50 9.28
CA LEU A 345 56.84 48.02 8.11
C LEU A 345 57.15 46.54 7.84
N LYS A 346 58.41 46.14 7.95
CA LYS A 346 58.85 44.75 7.82
C LYS A 346 58.18 43.87 8.88
N ASP A 347 58.20 44.28 10.14
CA ASP A 347 57.60 43.52 11.24
C ASP A 347 56.08 43.39 11.07
N LYS A 348 55.40 44.45 10.63
CA LYS A 348 53.96 44.40 10.29
C LYS A 348 53.67 43.46 9.13
N ALA A 349 54.50 43.49 8.08
CA ALA A 349 54.34 42.59 6.93
C ALA A 349 54.61 41.12 7.33
N GLU A 350 55.60 40.87 8.18
CA GLU A 350 55.88 39.53 8.73
C GLU A 350 54.73 39.02 9.61
N GLN A 351 54.15 39.88 10.46
CA GLN A 351 52.96 39.55 11.26
C GLN A 351 51.75 39.21 10.36
N GLN A 352 51.46 40.04 9.36
CA GLN A 352 50.38 39.77 8.40
C GLN A 352 50.61 38.45 7.63
N CYS A 353 51.85 38.17 7.23
CA CYS A 353 52.19 36.90 6.58
C CYS A 353 51.97 35.70 7.51
N GLN A 354 52.27 35.82 8.79
CA GLN A 354 52.03 34.76 9.78
C GLN A 354 50.54 34.55 10.04
N GLU A 355 49.76 35.62 10.17
CA GLU A 355 48.30 35.55 10.33
C GLU A 355 47.64 34.89 9.12
N LEU A 356 48.01 35.29 7.90
CA LEU A 356 47.49 34.67 6.68
C LEU A 356 47.87 33.19 6.55
N ARG A 357 49.08 32.80 7.00
CA ARG A 357 49.50 31.39 7.03
C ARG A 357 48.66 30.58 8.02
N LYS A 358 48.41 31.09 9.23
CA LYS A 358 47.54 30.45 10.21
C LYS A 358 46.12 30.31 9.67
N ARG A 359 45.57 31.38 9.09
CA ARG A 359 44.23 31.37 8.50
C ARG A 359 44.10 30.34 7.37
N ARG A 360 45.12 30.22 6.52
CA ARG A 360 45.19 29.18 5.48
C ARG A 360 45.17 27.79 6.11
N ASP A 361 45.99 27.55 7.13
CA ASP A 361 46.07 26.23 7.78
C ASP A 361 44.77 25.84 8.50
N GLU A 362 44.10 26.79 9.14
CA GLU A 362 42.75 26.62 9.71
C GLU A 362 41.74 26.23 8.62
N LEU A 363 41.67 27.00 7.54
CA LEU A 363 40.76 26.73 6.41
C LEU A 363 41.05 25.38 5.73
N GLN A 364 42.31 24.99 5.66
CA GLN A 364 42.73 23.70 5.10
C GLN A 364 42.21 22.55 5.98
N GLN A 365 42.31 22.67 7.31
CA GLN A 365 41.77 21.68 8.25
C GLN A 365 40.25 21.60 8.18
N GLU A 366 39.55 22.75 8.18
CA GLU A 366 38.09 22.79 8.01
C GLU A 366 37.64 22.11 6.70
N PHE A 367 38.37 22.33 5.61
CA PHE A 367 38.09 21.69 4.32
C PHE A 367 38.30 20.17 4.36
N GLU A 368 39.38 19.70 4.99
CA GLU A 368 39.64 18.28 5.14
C GLU A 368 38.56 17.61 6.00
N GLU A 369 38.17 18.23 7.11
CA GLU A 369 37.07 17.75 7.95
C GLU A 369 35.73 17.70 7.19
N LEU A 370 35.38 18.73 6.42
CA LEU A 370 34.17 18.73 5.58
C LEU A 370 34.20 17.63 4.51
N LYS A 371 35.36 17.43 3.87
CA LYS A 371 35.52 16.44 2.81
C LYS A 371 35.31 15.02 3.33
N TYR A 372 35.89 14.70 4.49
CA TYR A 372 35.79 13.36 5.06
C TYR A 372 34.47 13.12 5.80
N SER A 373 33.94 14.13 6.50
CA SER A 373 32.62 14.01 7.15
C SER A 373 31.50 13.81 6.12
N GLY A 374 31.47 14.63 5.06
CA GLY A 374 30.44 14.53 4.01
C GLY A 374 30.44 13.19 3.28
N GLU A 375 31.62 12.59 3.04
CA GLU A 375 31.71 11.27 2.38
C GLU A 375 31.24 10.13 3.30
N THR A 376 31.49 10.23 4.62
CA THR A 376 31.01 9.23 5.58
C THR A 376 29.50 9.28 5.79
N GLU A 377 28.92 10.48 5.83
CA GLU A 377 27.47 10.67 5.91
C GLU A 377 26.77 10.15 4.65
N LEU A 378 27.30 10.45 3.46
CA LEU A 378 26.73 9.94 2.20
C LEU A 378 26.75 8.41 2.13
N LYS A 379 27.84 7.78 2.56
CA LYS A 379 27.96 6.31 2.62
C LYS A 379 26.96 5.71 3.61
N SER A 380 26.80 6.33 4.78
CA SER A 380 25.80 5.92 5.78
C SER A 380 24.37 6.01 5.24
N VAL A 381 24.03 7.14 4.61
CA VAL A 381 22.70 7.37 3.99
C VAL A 381 22.45 6.38 2.85
N ASN A 382 23.43 6.14 1.98
CA ASN A 382 23.29 5.18 0.89
C ASN A 382 23.09 3.75 1.40
N ASN A 383 23.81 3.33 2.44
CA ASN A 383 23.63 2.02 3.05
C ASN A 383 22.24 1.87 3.68
N MET A 384 21.73 2.91 4.36
CA MET A 384 20.37 2.92 4.89
C MET A 384 19.31 2.85 3.79
N LEU A 385 19.48 3.60 2.69
CA LEU A 385 18.59 3.54 1.53
C LEU A 385 18.59 2.15 0.88
N GLU A 386 19.74 1.51 0.79
CA GLU A 386 19.86 0.16 0.24
C GLU A 386 19.19 -0.89 1.14
N GLN A 387 19.33 -0.77 2.46
CA GLN A 387 18.59 -1.59 3.42
C GLN A 387 17.07 -1.42 3.26
N TYR A 388 16.57 -0.19 3.21
CA TYR A 388 15.14 0.06 3.01
C TYR A 388 14.63 -0.43 1.65
N ARG A 389 15.44 -0.34 0.59
CA ARG A 389 15.09 -0.93 -0.71
C ARG A 389 14.98 -2.46 -0.62
N ASN A 390 15.92 -3.11 0.06
CA ASN A 390 15.91 -4.56 0.23
C ASN A 390 14.72 -5.02 1.09
N GLU A 391 14.41 -4.32 2.18
CA GLU A 391 13.23 -4.59 3.02
C GLU A 391 11.92 -4.40 2.24
N ALA A 392 11.81 -3.32 1.47
CA ALA A 392 10.65 -3.08 0.63
C ALA A 392 10.46 -4.16 -0.44
N GLN A 393 11.56 -4.62 -1.06
CA GLN A 393 11.52 -5.73 -2.01
C GLN A 393 11.11 -7.05 -1.34
N ALA A 394 11.65 -7.35 -0.16
CA ALA A 394 11.32 -8.56 0.59
C ALA A 394 9.83 -8.59 1.00
N GLU A 395 9.29 -7.46 1.47
CA GLU A 395 7.86 -7.34 1.81
C GLU A 395 6.96 -7.36 0.56
N ALA A 396 7.41 -6.81 -0.58
CA ALA A 396 6.68 -6.93 -1.84
C ALA A 396 6.57 -8.40 -2.30
N GLU A 397 7.67 -9.15 -2.23
CA GLU A 397 7.66 -10.59 -2.53
C GLU A 397 6.81 -11.39 -1.55
N ARG A 398 6.83 -11.03 -0.26
CA ARG A 398 5.99 -11.65 0.77
C ARG A 398 4.52 -11.42 0.49
N ARG A 399 4.14 -10.19 0.12
CA ARG A 399 2.77 -9.83 -0.27
C ARG A 399 2.32 -10.62 -1.49
N GLU A 400 3.18 -10.77 -2.49
CA GLU A 400 2.90 -11.56 -3.69
C GLU A 400 2.65 -13.03 -3.36
N ARG A 401 3.51 -13.64 -2.52
CA ARG A 401 3.33 -15.01 -2.04
C ARG A 401 2.01 -15.18 -1.26
N CYS A 402 1.69 -14.25 -0.36
CA CYS A 402 0.41 -14.29 0.37
C CYS A 402 -0.80 -14.14 -0.57
N ARG A 403 -0.71 -13.29 -1.60
CA ARG A 403 -1.76 -13.14 -2.60
C ARG A 403 -1.98 -14.44 -3.38
N GLN A 404 -0.89 -15.05 -3.88
CA GLN A 404 -0.97 -16.34 -4.59
C GLN A 404 -1.60 -17.43 -3.71
N ASN A 405 -1.17 -17.56 -2.45
CA ASN A 405 -1.77 -18.51 -1.52
C ASN A 405 -3.27 -18.25 -1.29
N ALA A 406 -3.70 -17.00 -1.22
CA ALA A 406 -5.11 -16.64 -1.08
C ALA A 406 -5.91 -16.96 -2.35
N GLU A 407 -5.35 -16.72 -3.53
CA GLU A 407 -5.95 -17.07 -4.83
C GLU A 407 -6.10 -18.60 -4.98
N ASP A 408 -5.08 -19.37 -4.58
CA ASP A 408 -5.12 -20.83 -4.58
C ASP A 408 -6.15 -21.37 -3.58
N ALA A 409 -6.20 -20.82 -2.36
CA ALA A 409 -7.21 -21.18 -1.37
C ALA A 409 -8.63 -20.85 -1.84
N ASN A 410 -8.82 -19.71 -2.51
CA ASN A 410 -10.10 -19.33 -3.08
C ASN A 410 -10.50 -20.26 -4.23
N ARG A 411 -9.56 -20.65 -5.10
CA ARG A 411 -9.82 -21.63 -6.16
C ARG A 411 -10.25 -22.97 -5.57
N LEU A 412 -9.55 -23.46 -4.55
CA LEU A 412 -9.92 -24.69 -3.83
C LEU A 412 -11.32 -24.57 -3.22
N LEU A 413 -11.65 -23.42 -2.61
CA LEU A 413 -12.97 -23.19 -2.02
C LEU A 413 -14.07 -23.20 -3.08
N ILE A 414 -13.85 -22.60 -4.26
CA ILE A 414 -14.79 -22.64 -5.38
C ILE A 414 -14.98 -24.06 -5.88
N GLU A 415 -13.91 -24.85 -6.02
CA GLU A 415 -13.97 -26.26 -6.40
C GLU A 415 -14.74 -27.09 -5.36
N CYS A 416 -14.47 -26.88 -4.07
CA CYS A 416 -15.21 -27.51 -2.97
C CYS A 416 -16.70 -27.12 -3.00
N LYS A 417 -17.01 -25.84 -3.20
CA LYS A 417 -18.39 -25.36 -3.31
C LYS A 417 -19.12 -26.06 -4.44
N ALA A 418 -18.54 -26.06 -5.65
CA ALA A 418 -19.12 -26.75 -6.80
C ALA A 418 -19.30 -28.26 -6.55
N GLY A 419 -18.37 -28.89 -5.83
CA GLY A 419 -18.48 -30.29 -5.42
C GLY A 419 -19.64 -30.54 -4.45
N VAL A 420 -19.79 -29.68 -3.43
CA VAL A 420 -20.89 -29.75 -2.45
C VAL A 420 -22.23 -29.46 -3.11
N ASP A 421 -22.32 -28.44 -3.97
CA ASP A 421 -23.50 -28.12 -4.77
C ASP A 421 -23.92 -29.34 -5.60
N HIS A 422 -22.97 -30.01 -6.25
CA HIS A 422 -23.26 -31.20 -7.05
C HIS A 422 -23.78 -32.38 -6.22
N ILE A 423 -23.23 -32.59 -5.02
CA ILE A 423 -23.70 -33.62 -4.08
C ILE A 423 -25.11 -33.26 -3.58
N TYR A 424 -25.33 -32.00 -3.22
CA TYR A 424 -26.62 -31.50 -2.76
C TYR A 424 -27.70 -31.67 -3.85
N ASP A 425 -27.41 -31.30 -5.09
CA ASP A 425 -28.28 -31.51 -6.25
C ASP A 425 -28.59 -32.98 -6.45
N LYS A 426 -27.60 -33.87 -6.31
CA LYS A 426 -27.83 -35.32 -6.36
C LYS A 426 -28.69 -35.81 -5.20
N LEU A 427 -28.60 -35.25 -4.00
CA LEU A 427 -29.42 -35.68 -2.85
C LEU A 427 -30.78 -34.98 -2.80
N SER A 428 -31.07 -34.06 -3.73
CA SER A 428 -32.33 -33.32 -3.79
C SER A 428 -33.55 -34.21 -4.08
N PHE A 429 -33.38 -35.35 -4.76
CA PHE A 429 -34.47 -36.27 -5.07
C PHE A 429 -34.94 -37.12 -3.88
N LEU A 430 -34.14 -37.16 -2.80
CA LEU A 430 -34.51 -37.85 -1.56
C LEU A 430 -35.43 -36.92 -0.76
N ASN A 431 -36.73 -37.14 -0.89
CA ASN A 431 -37.74 -36.53 -0.03
C ASN A 431 -37.73 -37.25 1.32
N VAL A 432 -36.83 -36.79 2.17
CA VAL A 432 -36.74 -37.18 3.57
C VAL A 432 -38.06 -36.86 4.27
N ASN A 433 -38.79 -37.90 4.66
CA ASN A 433 -39.95 -37.79 5.57
C ASN A 433 -39.44 -37.85 7.02
N THR A 434 -38.72 -36.84 7.49
CA THR A 434 -38.53 -36.66 8.94
C THR A 434 -39.25 -35.42 9.44
N ILE A 435 -40.31 -35.75 10.18
CA ILE A 435 -40.98 -34.92 11.16
C ILE A 435 -39.94 -34.39 12.15
N LYS A 436 -39.85 -33.05 12.25
CA LYS A 436 -39.28 -32.24 13.35
C LYS A 436 -37.77 -32.34 13.58
N SER A 437 -37.03 -31.36 13.07
CA SER A 437 -36.14 -30.52 13.90
C SER A 437 -35.54 -29.38 13.06
N VAL A 438 -35.65 -28.16 13.60
CA VAL A 438 -34.94 -26.91 13.24
C VAL A 438 -35.43 -26.15 12.00
N ASN A 439 -36.18 -25.09 12.31
CA ASN A 439 -36.26 -23.78 11.66
C ASN A 439 -36.48 -23.74 10.14
N GLU A 440 -37.71 -23.33 9.79
CA GLU A 440 -37.93 -22.42 8.67
C GLU A 440 -37.00 -21.20 8.83
N HIS A 441 -35.81 -21.27 8.26
CA HIS A 441 -35.09 -20.09 7.81
C HIS A 441 -35.27 -19.98 6.31
N GLU A 442 -35.96 -18.90 5.97
CA GLU A 442 -35.81 -18.06 4.78
C GLU A 442 -34.65 -18.48 3.90
N ASP A 443 -34.96 -18.72 2.62
CA ASP A 443 -34.04 -18.72 1.49
C ASP A 443 -32.58 -18.88 1.92
N THR A 444 -32.15 -20.12 2.15
CA THR A 444 -30.73 -20.42 2.41
C THR A 444 -29.98 -19.84 1.23
N ASP A 445 -29.34 -18.69 1.43
CA ASP A 445 -28.45 -18.12 0.46
C ASP A 445 -27.51 -19.26 0.08
N SER A 446 -27.45 -19.56 -1.22
CA SER A 446 -26.66 -20.62 -1.89
C SER A 446 -25.15 -20.52 -1.65
N SER A 447 -24.73 -20.02 -0.50
CA SER A 447 -23.39 -19.58 -0.16
C SER A 447 -22.87 -20.16 1.16
N ASP A 448 -23.69 -20.78 2.01
CA ASP A 448 -23.20 -21.39 3.26
C ASP A 448 -22.91 -22.90 3.09
N ILE A 449 -21.70 -23.19 2.60
CA ILE A 449 -21.17 -24.55 2.36
C ILE A 449 -21.31 -25.48 3.58
N PRO A 450 -21.06 -25.04 4.84
CA PRO A 450 -21.19 -25.90 6.01
C PRO A 450 -22.62 -26.39 6.26
N GLU A 451 -23.63 -25.54 6.01
CA GLU A 451 -25.03 -25.90 6.20
C GLU A 451 -25.48 -26.87 5.09
N MET A 452 -25.07 -26.64 3.85
CA MET A 452 -25.29 -27.57 2.74
C MET A 452 -24.66 -28.94 3.01
N LEU A 453 -23.43 -28.97 3.54
CA LEU A 453 -22.76 -30.22 3.93
C LEU A 453 -23.50 -30.94 5.05
N LYS A 454 -24.05 -30.22 6.03
CA LYS A 454 -24.85 -30.80 7.11
C LYS A 454 -26.10 -31.48 6.56
N VAL A 455 -26.84 -30.81 5.68
CA VAL A 455 -28.02 -31.39 5.01
C VAL A 455 -27.64 -32.59 4.14
N CYS A 456 -26.51 -32.51 3.42
CA CYS A 456 -26.01 -33.65 2.65
C CYS A 456 -25.68 -34.86 3.53
N ASN A 457 -25.03 -34.64 4.69
CA ASN A 457 -24.70 -35.71 5.63
C ASN A 457 -25.96 -36.34 6.23
N GLU A 458 -26.93 -35.55 6.68
CA GLU A 458 -28.20 -36.06 7.22
C GLU A 458 -28.95 -36.92 6.18
N LYS A 459 -29.01 -36.46 4.93
CA LYS A 459 -29.61 -37.23 3.83
C LYS A 459 -28.82 -38.50 3.47
N LEU A 460 -27.50 -38.45 3.54
CA LEU A 460 -26.64 -39.62 3.31
C LEU A 460 -26.77 -40.64 4.44
N ASP A 461 -26.86 -40.20 5.69
CA ASP A 461 -27.07 -41.06 6.85
C ASP A 461 -28.42 -41.76 6.77
N GLU A 462 -29.51 -41.06 6.41
CA GLU A 462 -30.80 -41.70 6.18
C GLU A 462 -30.79 -42.67 4.99
N LEU A 463 -30.07 -42.33 3.92
CA LEU A 463 -29.89 -43.23 2.78
C LEU A 463 -29.12 -44.50 3.20
N MET A 464 -28.04 -44.34 3.96
CA MET A 464 -27.26 -45.45 4.52
C MET A 464 -28.11 -46.32 5.45
N ASP A 465 -28.93 -45.73 6.31
CA ASP A 465 -29.87 -46.45 7.18
C ASP A 465 -30.93 -47.20 6.36
N SER A 466 -31.48 -46.58 5.31
CA SER A 466 -32.43 -47.24 4.41
C SER A 466 -31.82 -48.39 3.60
N LEU A 467 -30.52 -48.32 3.32
CA LEU A 467 -29.75 -49.37 2.64
C LEU A 467 -29.29 -50.47 3.61
N SER A 468 -29.23 -50.21 4.91
CA SER A 468 -28.80 -51.20 5.91
C SER A 468 -29.74 -52.39 6.04
N GLU A 469 -31.03 -52.20 5.75
CA GLU A 469 -32.05 -53.26 5.71
C GLU A 469 -32.12 -53.99 4.36
N VAL A 470 -31.38 -53.51 3.36
CA VAL A 470 -31.44 -54.01 1.98
C VAL A 470 -30.19 -54.83 1.67
N ASN A 471 -30.38 -56.09 1.29
CA ASN A 471 -29.27 -56.93 0.85
C ASN A 471 -28.79 -56.50 -0.54
N ILE A 472 -27.67 -55.74 -0.57
CA ILE A 472 -27.11 -55.11 -1.76
C ILE A 472 -26.83 -56.15 -2.87
N GLU A 473 -26.41 -57.37 -2.52
CA GLU A 473 -26.14 -58.45 -3.48
C GLU A 473 -27.43 -58.98 -4.13
N GLU A 474 -28.55 -58.98 -3.41
CA GLU A 474 -29.85 -59.44 -3.92
C GLU A 474 -30.48 -58.38 -4.83
N GLN A 475 -30.32 -57.09 -4.52
CA GLN A 475 -30.73 -56.00 -5.41
C GLN A 475 -29.86 -55.86 -6.66
N LEU A 476 -28.54 -56.04 -6.56
CA LEU A 476 -27.66 -56.06 -7.73
C LEU A 476 -28.02 -57.21 -8.69
N ASN A 477 -28.33 -58.39 -8.15
CA ASN A 477 -28.83 -59.53 -8.94
C ASN A 477 -30.21 -59.24 -9.58
N LEU A 478 -31.07 -58.44 -8.94
CA LEU A 478 -32.34 -57.98 -9.52
C LEU A 478 -32.15 -56.91 -10.60
N MET A 479 -31.13 -56.05 -10.46
CA MET A 479 -30.78 -55.04 -11.46
C MET A 479 -30.12 -55.64 -12.71
N GLU A 480 -29.50 -56.81 -12.60
CA GLU A 480 -28.98 -57.58 -13.74
C GLU A 480 -30.06 -58.35 -14.52
N GLN A 481 -31.29 -58.47 -13.97
CA GLN A 481 -32.42 -59.10 -14.67
C GLN A 481 -32.99 -58.17 -15.75
N GLU A 482 -33.20 -58.69 -16.97
CA GLU A 482 -33.72 -57.93 -18.12
C GLU A 482 -35.05 -57.21 -17.83
N GLU A 483 -35.89 -57.75 -16.94
CA GLU A 483 -37.17 -57.15 -16.56
C GLU A 483 -37.05 -55.81 -15.81
N PHE A 484 -35.92 -55.56 -15.13
CA PHE A 484 -35.65 -54.28 -14.47
C PHE A 484 -35.34 -53.18 -15.48
N PHE A 485 -34.60 -53.50 -16.55
CA PHE A 485 -34.29 -52.56 -17.62
C PHE A 485 -35.53 -52.18 -18.44
N SER A 486 -36.46 -53.11 -18.68
CA SER A 486 -37.73 -52.81 -19.36
C SER A 486 -38.63 -51.89 -18.55
N LYS A 487 -38.72 -52.07 -17.21
CA LYS A 487 -39.48 -51.15 -16.34
C LYS A 487 -38.83 -49.77 -16.19
N LEU A 488 -37.51 -49.70 -16.35
CA LEU A 488 -36.79 -48.43 -16.35
C LEU A 488 -37.02 -47.67 -17.66
N GLU A 489 -37.02 -48.33 -18.82
CA GLU A 489 -37.30 -47.74 -20.14
C GLU A 489 -38.62 -46.96 -20.18
N ASP A 490 -39.67 -47.44 -19.51
CA ASP A 490 -40.98 -46.79 -19.44
C ASP A 490 -41.00 -45.45 -18.65
N ARG A 491 -39.96 -45.15 -17.86
CA ARG A 491 -39.87 -43.92 -17.03
C ARG A 491 -38.74 -42.98 -17.45
N LEU A 492 -38.20 -43.10 -18.66
CA LEU A 492 -37.14 -42.21 -19.15
C LEU A 492 -37.69 -40.88 -19.71
N PRO A 493 -37.06 -39.72 -19.40
CA PRO A 493 -37.39 -38.44 -20.03
C PRO A 493 -37.11 -38.45 -21.55
N GLN A 494 -37.90 -37.70 -22.33
CA GLN A 494 -37.84 -37.69 -23.81
C GLN A 494 -36.47 -37.31 -24.41
N ASN A 495 -35.60 -36.65 -23.64
CA ASN A 495 -34.26 -36.21 -24.10
C ASN A 495 -33.11 -37.13 -23.65
N ASN A 496 -33.39 -38.37 -23.24
CA ASN A 496 -32.34 -39.26 -22.77
C ASN A 496 -31.54 -39.88 -23.93
N MET A 497 -30.36 -39.33 -24.22
CA MET A 497 -29.37 -39.93 -25.14
C MET A 497 -28.51 -40.95 -24.40
N ARG A 498 -29.05 -42.14 -24.14
CA ARG A 498 -28.26 -43.25 -23.59
C ARG A 498 -27.36 -43.82 -24.68
N ILE A 499 -26.04 -43.63 -24.54
CA ILE A 499 -25.04 -44.26 -25.41
C ILE A 499 -25.06 -45.77 -25.14
N LYS A 500 -25.54 -46.55 -26.11
CA LYS A 500 -25.45 -48.02 -26.06
C LYS A 500 -23.98 -48.40 -26.25
N PHE A 501 -23.35 -48.92 -25.21
CA PHE A 501 -22.07 -49.61 -25.38
C PHE A 501 -22.34 -50.94 -26.10
N PRO A 502 -21.63 -51.24 -27.21
CA PRO A 502 -21.77 -52.53 -27.86
C PRO A 502 -21.40 -53.63 -26.86
N LEU A 503 -22.36 -54.50 -26.57
CA LEU A 503 -22.09 -55.77 -25.94
C LEU A 503 -21.14 -56.51 -26.88
N VAL A 504 -19.87 -56.67 -26.50
CA VAL A 504 -18.90 -57.47 -27.27
C VAL A 504 -19.36 -58.93 -27.16
N LYS A 505 -20.29 -59.32 -28.03
CA LYS A 505 -20.52 -60.72 -28.39
C LYS A 505 -19.38 -61.12 -29.31
N GLY A 506 -18.65 -62.14 -28.88
CA GLY A 506 -17.53 -62.70 -29.61
C GLY A 506 -17.90 -63.09 -31.04
N GLU A 507 -16.99 -62.73 -31.93
CA GLU A 507 -16.65 -63.40 -33.19
C GLU A 507 -17.78 -64.12 -33.94
N SER A 508 -18.27 -63.49 -35.00
CA SER A 508 -18.42 -64.15 -36.30
C SER A 508 -18.20 -63.12 -37.40
N VAL A 509 -17.16 -63.38 -38.18
CA VAL A 509 -16.81 -62.67 -39.41
C VAL A 509 -17.83 -63.10 -40.45
N ASP A 510 -18.61 -62.15 -40.97
CA ASP A 510 -19.20 -62.27 -42.30
C ASP A 510 -18.99 -60.92 -43.00
N ASP A 511 -18.23 -60.99 -44.09
CA ASP A 511 -18.03 -59.93 -45.06
C ASP A 511 -19.38 -59.66 -45.75
N ASP A 512 -19.94 -58.46 -45.57
CA ASP A 512 -20.94 -57.92 -46.49
C ASP A 512 -20.59 -56.47 -46.83
N ASP A 513 -20.35 -56.28 -48.13
CA ASP A 513 -19.88 -55.05 -48.77
C ASP A 513 -21.07 -54.08 -48.90
N GLY A 514 -21.23 -53.20 -47.90
CA GLY A 514 -22.24 -52.15 -47.88
C GLY A 514 -21.59 -50.77 -47.89
N ALA A 515 -21.47 -50.20 -49.08
CA ALA A 515 -20.93 -48.86 -49.31
C ALA A 515 -21.72 -47.75 -48.59
N ALA A 516 -20.96 -46.70 -48.22
CA ALA A 516 -21.37 -45.35 -47.81
C ALA A 516 -21.72 -45.15 -46.32
N ASP A 517 -20.80 -44.56 -45.56
CA ASP A 517 -20.90 -43.15 -45.19
C ASP A 517 -19.56 -42.66 -44.59
N ASP A 518 -19.04 -41.56 -45.13
CA ASP A 518 -17.83 -40.88 -44.67
C ASP A 518 -18.08 -40.30 -43.27
N ASN A 519 -17.69 -41.03 -42.22
CA ASN A 519 -17.41 -40.45 -40.90
C ASN A 519 -16.38 -41.32 -40.16
N ASP A 520 -15.17 -41.34 -40.71
CA ASP A 520 -13.98 -41.89 -40.05
C ASP A 520 -13.63 -41.03 -38.81
N ILE A 521 -14.32 -41.28 -37.70
CA ILE A 521 -13.88 -40.82 -36.39
C ILE A 521 -12.62 -41.62 -36.06
N LEU A 522 -11.45 -41.01 -36.30
CA LEU A 522 -10.15 -41.57 -35.99
C LEU A 522 -10.12 -42.04 -34.53
N THR A 523 -10.20 -43.36 -34.34
CA THR A 523 -10.12 -43.98 -33.03
C THR A 523 -8.78 -43.62 -32.38
N ARG A 524 -8.77 -43.44 -31.06
CA ARG A 524 -7.57 -43.13 -30.25
C ARG A 524 -6.37 -44.03 -30.58
N ALA A 525 -6.62 -45.28 -30.95
CA ALA A 525 -5.60 -46.22 -31.40
C ALA A 525 -4.98 -45.86 -32.76
N ALA A 526 -5.79 -45.42 -33.74
CA ALA A 526 -5.31 -44.94 -35.04
C ALA A 526 -4.49 -43.65 -34.90
N LEU A 527 -4.97 -42.70 -34.07
CA LEU A 527 -4.25 -41.46 -33.78
C LEU A 527 -2.90 -41.74 -33.07
N LYS A 528 -2.89 -42.70 -32.14
CA LYS A 528 -1.66 -43.14 -31.45
C LYS A 528 -0.67 -43.80 -32.42
N LYS A 529 -1.16 -44.61 -33.35
CA LYS A 529 -0.33 -45.27 -34.37
C LYS A 529 0.26 -44.27 -35.35
N GLN A 530 -0.52 -43.27 -35.77
CA GLN A 530 -0.06 -42.18 -36.64
C GLN A 530 0.95 -41.27 -35.92
N ALA A 531 0.70 -40.91 -34.66
CA ALA A 531 1.65 -40.16 -33.85
C ALA A 531 2.98 -40.92 -33.65
N GLN A 532 2.90 -42.23 -33.42
CA GLN A 532 4.07 -43.08 -33.26
C GLN A 532 4.88 -43.21 -34.57
N GLN A 533 4.21 -43.33 -35.72
CA GLN A 533 4.87 -43.26 -37.04
C GLN A 533 5.54 -41.91 -37.30
N ILE A 534 4.93 -40.79 -36.91
CA ILE A 534 5.54 -39.46 -37.04
C ILE A 534 6.82 -39.35 -36.19
N VAL A 535 6.79 -39.87 -34.95
CA VAL A 535 7.95 -39.90 -34.05
C VAL A 535 9.06 -40.81 -34.61
N GLU A 536 8.71 -41.99 -35.13
CA GLU A 536 9.66 -42.91 -35.75
C GLU A 536 10.30 -42.35 -37.03
N MET A 537 9.52 -41.64 -37.86
CA MET A 537 10.05 -40.93 -39.03
C MET A 537 10.99 -39.78 -38.64
N ARG A 538 10.71 -39.06 -37.54
CA ARG A 538 11.60 -38.02 -37.01
C ARG A 538 12.89 -38.60 -36.44
N ASN A 539 12.83 -39.75 -35.79
CA ASN A 539 13.99 -40.42 -35.20
C ASN A 539 14.89 -41.11 -36.25
N LYS A 540 14.35 -41.53 -37.41
CA LYS A 540 15.17 -42.06 -38.53
C LYS A 540 16.10 -41.01 -39.18
N LYS A 541 15.85 -39.70 -39.02
CA LYS A 541 16.72 -38.64 -39.57
C LYS A 541 17.93 -38.28 -38.68
N ARG A 542 18.08 -38.88 -37.50
CA ARG A 542 19.21 -38.63 -36.58
C ARG A 542 20.09 -39.87 -36.41
N GLN A 543 20.79 -40.27 -37.47
CA GLN A 543 21.97 -41.15 -37.36
C GLN A 543 23.23 -40.33 -37.69
N PRO A 544 24.15 -40.10 -36.73
CA PRO A 544 25.40 -39.40 -36.99
C PRO A 544 26.38 -40.32 -37.75
N LYS A 545 26.93 -39.83 -38.86
CA LYS A 545 28.00 -40.50 -39.62
C LYS A 545 29.23 -40.70 -38.73
N LYS A 546 29.61 -41.96 -38.48
CA LYS A 546 30.85 -42.34 -37.75
C LYS A 546 32.10 -41.81 -38.51
N LYS A 547 32.87 -40.91 -37.90
CA LYS A 547 34.21 -40.52 -38.35
C LYS A 547 35.19 -41.68 -38.13
N LYS A 548 35.88 -42.10 -39.20
CA LYS A 548 37.02 -43.03 -39.16
C LYS A 548 38.19 -42.36 -38.42
N ARG A 549 38.69 -43.00 -37.35
CA ARG A 549 39.99 -42.69 -36.74
C ARG A 549 41.09 -43.24 -37.65
N LYS A 550 41.98 -42.37 -38.15
CA LYS A 550 43.30 -42.78 -38.65
C LYS A 550 44.21 -42.97 -37.43
N ALA A 551 44.91 -44.09 -37.40
CA ALA A 551 45.99 -44.39 -36.48
C ALA A 551 47.32 -44.24 -37.22
N ARG A 552 48.30 -43.68 -36.47
CA ARG A 552 49.73 -43.49 -36.77
C ARG A 552 50.10 -42.50 -37.87
#